data_AF-A0A1G8E476-F1
#
_entry.id   AF-A0A1G8E476-F1
#
_cell.length_a   1.000
_cell.length_b   1.000
_cell.length_c   1.000
_cell.angle_alpha   90.00
_cell.angle_beta   90.00
_cell.angle_gamma   90.00
#
_symmetry.space_group_name_H-M   'P 1'
#
loop_
_entity.id
_entity.type
_entity.pdbx_description
1 polymer ?
#
loop_
_entity_poly.entity_id
_entity_poly.type
_entity_poly.pdbx_seq_one_letter_code
_entity_poly.pdbx_strand_id
1 'polypeptide(L)'
;MVNEPGRAPTSLPFAVVRKGYDRDEVHNYFERFDAELRVTAADRDAAAAQARDLAQQLEEARSEIDDLRKDVDRLSVPPTTAEGMSDRISRMLRLASDEASEVRAEAEAEAAEMVSVAEQQAAQLRGQYESLLAELEDKRSALEIEHDQTMAKARTEAARIVEAAQSERDRLAAEADAKRGQIQEDFDLAMSERRQKTLAAVNELEASSKAEARRRLDDATHEAQRRLQAATDQSERKIAHAKELAEELRVLRGRILAQLLGIRGQLDSVPAMLASVNRESELLDAPTEPPVAATSKDAEQSADDTVEPEADTAEDDARTEADDAATGADDRAESRDEEADPSDDTVTIERTNGHTPAKTH
;
A
#
# COMPACT_ATOMS: atom_id res chain seq x y z
N MET A 1 -62.85 -104.60 -69.99
CA MET A 1 -64.05 -103.72 -69.86
C MET A 1 -63.57 -102.30 -69.63
N VAL A 2 -64.37 -101.30 -70.02
CA VAL A 2 -64.08 -99.86 -69.90
C VAL A 2 -62.90 -99.40 -70.78
N ASN A 3 -63.04 -98.47 -71.73
CA ASN A 3 -64.24 -97.96 -72.40
C ASN A 3 -63.81 -97.60 -73.83
N GLU A 4 -64.56 -97.97 -74.87
CA GLU A 4 -64.48 -97.25 -76.14
C GLU A 4 -65.29 -95.96 -75.99
N PRO A 5 -64.67 -94.76 -76.02
CA PRO A 5 -65.43 -93.53 -76.19
C PRO A 5 -66.07 -93.60 -77.59
N GLY A 6 -67.40 -93.71 -77.63
CA GLY A 6 -68.14 -93.93 -78.87
C GLY A 6 -67.73 -92.91 -79.93
N ARG A 7 -67.35 -93.40 -81.12
CA ARG A 7 -66.86 -92.59 -82.23
C ARG A 7 -68.00 -91.73 -82.79
N ALA A 8 -68.27 -90.61 -82.12
CA ALA A 8 -69.15 -89.57 -82.59
C ALA A 8 -68.76 -89.21 -84.03
N PRO A 9 -69.73 -88.92 -84.92
CA PRO A 9 -69.41 -88.42 -86.25
C PRO A 9 -68.68 -87.08 -86.07
N THR A 10 -67.37 -87.09 -86.29
CA THR A 10 -66.57 -85.87 -86.36
C THR A 10 -67.08 -85.08 -87.56
N SER A 11 -68.01 -84.17 -87.31
CA SER A 11 -68.52 -83.23 -88.30
C SER A 11 -67.34 -82.40 -88.77
N LEU A 12 -66.84 -82.72 -89.96
CA LEU A 12 -65.75 -82.00 -90.58
C LEU A 12 -66.15 -80.52 -90.67
N PRO A 13 -65.27 -79.57 -90.32
CA PRO A 13 -65.62 -78.16 -90.13
C PRO A 13 -65.73 -77.42 -91.47
N PHE A 14 -66.62 -77.91 -92.35
CA PHE A 14 -66.77 -77.49 -93.74
C PHE A 14 -68.21 -77.00 -94.01
N ALA A 15 -68.33 -75.81 -94.57
CA ALA A 15 -69.55 -75.31 -95.18
C ALA A 15 -69.94 -76.16 -96.39
N VAL A 16 -71.24 -76.24 -96.68
CA VAL A 16 -71.80 -77.00 -97.81
C VAL A 16 -72.36 -76.03 -98.85
N VAL A 17 -71.65 -75.88 -99.97
CA VAL A 17 -72.00 -74.94 -101.04
C VAL A 17 -72.68 -75.68 -102.19
N ARG A 18 -74.00 -75.43 -102.36
CA ARG A 18 -74.91 -75.99 -103.38
C ARG A 18 -75.06 -77.53 -103.42
N LYS A 19 -73.97 -78.30 -103.58
CA LYS A 19 -73.96 -79.78 -103.71
C LYS A 19 -72.71 -80.48 -103.16
N GLY A 20 -71.86 -79.81 -102.39
CA GLY A 20 -70.68 -80.44 -101.76
C GLY A 20 -70.06 -79.56 -100.69
N TYR A 21 -69.07 -80.09 -99.96
CA TYR A 21 -68.22 -79.29 -99.09
C TYR A 21 -67.43 -78.24 -99.89
N ASP A 22 -67.13 -77.10 -99.28
CA ASP A 22 -66.23 -76.13 -99.88
C ASP A 22 -64.84 -76.74 -100.08
N ARG A 23 -64.29 -76.59 -101.29
CA ARG A 23 -63.00 -77.19 -101.65
C ARG A 23 -61.84 -76.48 -100.96
N ASP A 24 -61.96 -75.18 -100.74
CA ASP A 24 -60.88 -74.37 -100.21
C ASP A 24 -60.79 -74.59 -98.69
N GLU A 25 -61.93 -74.70 -97.99
CA GLU A 25 -61.96 -75.12 -96.58
C GLU A 25 -61.43 -76.55 -96.37
N VAL A 26 -61.80 -77.49 -97.23
CA VAL A 26 -61.27 -78.87 -97.21
C VAL A 26 -59.75 -78.88 -97.41
N HIS A 27 -59.24 -78.11 -98.38
CA HIS A 27 -57.81 -78.03 -98.66
C HIS A 27 -57.04 -77.42 -97.49
N ASN A 28 -57.49 -76.27 -96.97
CA ASN A 28 -56.90 -75.60 -95.81
C ASN A 28 -56.88 -76.50 -94.56
N TYR A 29 -57.92 -77.31 -94.34
CA TYR A 29 -57.96 -78.27 -93.23
C TYR A 29 -56.98 -79.42 -93.41
N PHE A 30 -56.82 -79.97 -94.63
CA PHE A 30 -55.81 -80.99 -94.89
C PHE A 30 -54.38 -80.43 -94.78
N GLU A 31 -54.11 -79.22 -95.27
CA GLU A 31 -52.79 -78.58 -95.08
C GLU A 31 -52.48 -78.33 -93.60
N ARG A 32 -53.47 -77.89 -92.83
CA ARG A 32 -53.35 -77.74 -91.37
C ARG A 32 -53.13 -79.10 -90.68
N PHE A 33 -53.88 -80.14 -91.04
CA PHE A 33 -53.73 -81.46 -90.44
C PHE A 33 -52.37 -82.08 -90.76
N ASP A 34 -51.90 -81.93 -92.00
CA ASP A 34 -50.55 -82.30 -92.41
C ASP A 34 -49.46 -81.51 -91.66
N ALA A 35 -49.70 -80.24 -91.33
CA ALA A 35 -48.81 -79.45 -90.49
C ALA A 35 -48.81 -79.95 -89.02
N GLU A 36 -49.98 -80.20 -88.43
CA GLU A 36 -50.11 -80.77 -87.09
C GLU A 36 -49.49 -82.19 -86.99
N LEU A 37 -49.59 -82.99 -88.06
CA LEU A 37 -48.95 -84.31 -88.15
C LEU A 37 -47.43 -84.22 -88.33
N ARG A 38 -46.91 -83.22 -89.06
CA ARG A 38 -45.46 -82.94 -89.12
C ARG A 38 -44.90 -82.46 -87.78
N VAL A 39 -45.62 -81.59 -87.07
CA VAL A 39 -45.24 -81.12 -85.72
C VAL A 39 -45.21 -82.30 -84.75
N THR A 40 -46.28 -83.09 -84.64
CA THR A 40 -46.32 -84.24 -83.73
C THR A 40 -45.33 -85.35 -84.09
N ALA A 41 -44.96 -85.51 -85.37
CA ALA A 41 -43.86 -86.38 -85.78
C ALA A 41 -42.49 -85.83 -85.33
N ALA A 42 -42.25 -84.53 -85.47
CA ALA A 42 -41.04 -83.88 -85.00
C ALA A 42 -40.92 -83.94 -83.46
N ASP A 43 -42.01 -83.69 -82.73
CA ASP A 43 -42.08 -83.80 -81.27
C ASP A 43 -41.77 -85.24 -80.81
N ARG A 44 -42.36 -86.24 -81.48
CA ARG A 44 -42.07 -87.67 -81.24
C ARG A 44 -40.59 -87.98 -81.46
N ASP A 45 -40.01 -87.49 -82.55
CA ASP A 45 -38.63 -87.81 -82.91
C ASP A 45 -37.61 -87.05 -82.05
N ALA A 46 -37.94 -85.85 -81.57
CA ALA A 46 -37.22 -85.12 -80.54
C ALA A 46 -37.30 -85.84 -79.17
N ALA A 47 -38.49 -86.26 -78.73
CA ALA A 47 -38.66 -87.05 -77.51
C ALA A 47 -37.93 -88.40 -77.58
N ALA A 48 -37.93 -89.04 -78.76
CA ALA A 48 -37.16 -90.26 -79.00
C ALA A 48 -35.64 -90.01 -79.03
N ALA A 49 -35.18 -88.82 -79.44
CA ALA A 49 -33.77 -88.43 -79.33
C ALA A 49 -33.38 -88.22 -77.85
N GLN A 50 -34.17 -87.45 -77.10
CA GLN A 50 -33.99 -87.26 -75.66
C GLN A 50 -34.00 -88.58 -74.87
N ALA A 51 -34.89 -89.51 -75.21
CA ALA A 51 -34.94 -90.83 -74.59
C ALA A 51 -33.70 -91.69 -74.87
N ARG A 52 -33.03 -91.52 -76.03
CA ARG A 52 -31.76 -92.20 -76.35
C ARG A 52 -30.58 -91.57 -75.62
N ASP A 53 -30.54 -90.23 -75.57
CA ASP A 53 -29.51 -89.46 -74.84
C ASP A 53 -29.54 -89.76 -73.34
N LEU A 54 -30.72 -89.71 -72.71
CA LEU A 54 -30.91 -90.10 -71.31
C LEU A 54 -30.56 -91.58 -71.06
N ALA A 55 -30.82 -92.48 -72.02
CA ALA A 55 -30.41 -93.88 -71.90
C ALA A 55 -28.89 -94.06 -71.99
N GLN A 56 -28.20 -93.26 -72.81
CA GLN A 56 -26.74 -93.24 -72.90
C GLN A 56 -26.11 -92.72 -71.59
N GLN A 57 -26.56 -91.56 -71.10
CA GLN A 57 -26.09 -90.96 -69.84
C GLN A 57 -26.31 -91.91 -68.64
N LEU A 58 -27.42 -92.64 -68.62
CA LEU A 58 -27.73 -93.62 -67.57
C LEU A 58 -26.80 -94.84 -67.63
N GLU A 59 -26.42 -95.31 -68.83
CA GLU A 59 -25.47 -96.42 -68.99
C GLU A 59 -24.02 -96.00 -68.71
N GLU A 60 -23.65 -94.77 -69.06
CA GLU A 60 -22.37 -94.15 -68.70
C GLU A 60 -22.22 -94.04 -67.16
N ALA A 61 -23.22 -93.48 -66.49
CA ALA A 61 -23.27 -93.41 -65.02
C ALA A 61 -23.30 -94.80 -64.35
N ARG A 62 -23.91 -95.82 -64.99
CA ARG A 62 -23.83 -97.22 -64.51
C ARG A 62 -22.41 -97.77 -64.60
N SER A 63 -21.71 -97.56 -65.71
CA SER A 63 -20.32 -97.99 -65.87
C SER A 63 -19.43 -97.33 -64.82
N GLU A 64 -19.57 -96.02 -64.62
CA GLU A 64 -18.84 -95.28 -63.58
C GLU A 64 -19.14 -95.83 -62.18
N ILE A 65 -20.41 -96.07 -61.84
CA ILE A 65 -20.80 -96.66 -60.55
C ILE A 65 -20.21 -98.07 -60.37
N ASP A 66 -20.20 -98.91 -61.40
CA ASP A 66 -19.66 -100.26 -61.31
C ASP A 66 -18.12 -100.29 -61.30
N ASP A 67 -17.44 -99.33 -61.92
CA ASP A 67 -15.99 -99.15 -61.80
C ASP A 67 -15.61 -98.61 -60.41
N LEU A 68 -16.34 -97.62 -59.89
CA LEU A 68 -16.19 -97.13 -58.51
C LEU A 68 -16.44 -98.26 -57.48
N ARG A 69 -17.40 -99.16 -57.72
CA ARG A 69 -17.63 -100.34 -56.88
C ARG A 69 -16.44 -101.29 -56.88
N LYS A 70 -15.87 -101.62 -58.05
CA LYS A 70 -14.67 -102.47 -58.16
C LYS A 70 -13.48 -101.85 -57.40
N ASP A 71 -13.32 -100.53 -57.48
CA ASP A 71 -12.27 -99.80 -56.76
C ASP A 71 -12.51 -99.79 -55.23
N VAL A 72 -13.75 -99.61 -54.78
CA VAL A 72 -14.12 -99.71 -53.35
C VAL A 72 -13.92 -101.14 -52.82
N ASP A 73 -14.34 -102.17 -53.55
CA ASP A 73 -14.13 -103.56 -53.17
C ASP A 73 -12.62 -103.87 -53.05
N ARG A 74 -11.81 -103.44 -54.03
CA ARG A 74 -10.34 -103.55 -54.03
C ARG A 74 -9.69 -102.82 -52.84
N LEU A 75 -10.27 -101.72 -52.35
CA LEU A 75 -9.77 -100.95 -51.20
C LEU A 75 -10.28 -101.47 -49.84
N SER A 76 -11.41 -102.19 -49.83
CA SER A 76 -12.04 -102.75 -48.63
C SER A 76 -11.31 -103.97 -48.07
N VAL A 77 -10.71 -104.78 -48.96
CA VAL A 77 -9.93 -105.96 -48.61
C VAL A 77 -8.55 -105.52 -48.07
N PRO A 78 -8.03 -106.14 -46.99
CA PRO A 78 -6.67 -105.86 -46.52
C PRO A 78 -5.62 -106.04 -47.64
N PRO A 79 -4.74 -105.06 -47.89
CA PRO A 79 -3.88 -105.07 -49.07
C PRO A 79 -2.79 -106.13 -48.95
N THR A 80 -2.97 -107.25 -49.66
CA THR A 80 -2.02 -108.37 -49.73
C THR A 80 -0.95 -108.20 -50.82
N THR A 81 -1.02 -107.12 -51.62
CA THR A 81 -0.07 -106.81 -52.69
C THR A 81 0.63 -105.48 -52.46
N ALA A 82 1.89 -105.38 -52.90
CA ALA A 82 2.70 -104.16 -52.75
C ALA A 82 2.07 -102.95 -53.47
N GLU A 83 1.50 -103.16 -54.66
CA GLU A 83 0.83 -102.14 -55.46
C GLU A 83 -0.39 -101.54 -54.75
N GLY A 84 -1.24 -102.36 -54.12
CA GLY A 84 -2.38 -101.89 -53.32
C GLY A 84 -1.96 -101.15 -52.04
N MET A 85 -0.78 -101.45 -51.48
CA MET A 85 -0.20 -100.64 -50.41
C MET A 85 0.29 -99.28 -50.93
N SER A 86 0.95 -99.25 -52.10
CA SER A 86 1.40 -98.00 -52.74
C SER A 86 0.23 -97.07 -53.11
N ASP A 87 -0.86 -97.60 -53.68
CA ASP A 87 -2.07 -96.84 -53.99
C ASP A 87 -2.74 -96.25 -52.74
N ARG A 88 -2.74 -97.01 -51.62
CA ARG A 88 -3.28 -96.52 -50.35
C ARG A 88 -2.39 -95.45 -49.72
N ILE A 89 -1.07 -95.59 -49.83
CA ILE A 89 -0.10 -94.58 -49.37
C ILE A 89 -0.20 -93.31 -50.20
N SER A 90 -0.35 -93.38 -51.53
CA SER A 90 -0.48 -92.18 -52.36
C SER A 90 -1.79 -91.41 -52.10
N ARG A 91 -2.92 -92.12 -51.93
CA ARG A 91 -4.20 -91.53 -51.50
C ARG A 91 -4.11 -90.93 -50.09
N MET A 92 -3.41 -91.58 -49.14
CA MET A 92 -3.21 -91.08 -47.77
C MET A 92 -2.30 -89.85 -47.72
N LEU A 93 -1.21 -89.81 -48.51
CA LEU A 93 -0.33 -88.65 -48.64
C LEU A 93 -1.04 -87.47 -49.29
N ARG A 94 -1.93 -87.73 -50.27
CA ARG A 94 -2.78 -86.70 -50.85
C ARG A 94 -3.74 -86.13 -49.83
N LEU A 95 -4.51 -86.98 -49.13
CA LEU A 95 -5.42 -86.56 -48.06
C LEU A 95 -4.70 -85.72 -47.00
N ALA A 96 -3.50 -86.16 -46.55
CA ALA A 96 -2.70 -85.42 -45.59
C ALA A 96 -2.12 -84.09 -46.14
N SER A 97 -1.95 -83.97 -47.45
CA SER A 97 -1.54 -82.72 -48.12
C SER A 97 -2.71 -81.75 -48.32
N ASP A 98 -3.91 -82.29 -48.58
CA ASP A 98 -5.15 -81.53 -48.70
C ASP A 98 -5.53 -80.98 -47.31
N GLU A 99 -5.57 -81.83 -46.27
CA GLU A 99 -5.74 -81.48 -44.85
C GLU A 99 -4.70 -80.43 -44.38
N ALA A 100 -3.41 -80.64 -44.68
CA ALA A 100 -2.36 -79.69 -44.31
C ALA A 100 -2.41 -78.37 -45.12
N SER A 101 -3.24 -78.29 -46.16
CA SER A 101 -3.54 -77.04 -46.86
C SER A 101 -4.77 -76.35 -46.26
N GLU A 102 -5.79 -77.11 -45.85
CA GLU A 102 -6.97 -76.63 -45.14
C GLU A 102 -6.59 -76.01 -43.78
N VAL A 103 -5.83 -76.74 -42.95
CA VAL A 103 -5.32 -76.23 -41.64
C VAL A 103 -4.44 -74.99 -41.80
N ARG A 104 -3.75 -74.82 -42.94
CA ARG A 104 -3.00 -73.58 -43.22
C ARG A 104 -3.91 -72.44 -43.61
N ALA A 105 -4.90 -72.67 -44.47
CA ALA A 105 -5.86 -71.66 -44.87
C ALA A 105 -6.71 -71.18 -43.67
N GLU A 106 -7.07 -72.09 -42.76
CA GLU A 106 -7.74 -71.77 -41.49
C GLU A 106 -6.83 -70.91 -40.59
N ALA A 107 -5.59 -71.34 -40.33
CA ALA A 107 -4.65 -70.58 -39.51
C ALA A 107 -4.24 -69.21 -40.12
N GLU A 108 -4.17 -69.10 -41.44
CA GLU A 108 -3.95 -67.83 -42.15
C GLU A 108 -5.18 -66.90 -42.06
N ALA A 109 -6.40 -67.45 -42.08
CA ALA A 109 -7.63 -66.70 -41.86
C ALA A 109 -7.78 -66.21 -40.41
N GLU A 110 -7.54 -67.08 -39.41
CA GLU A 110 -7.52 -66.70 -37.99
C GLU A 110 -6.45 -65.62 -37.72
N ALA A 111 -5.26 -65.75 -38.32
CA ALA A 111 -4.21 -64.74 -38.19
C ALA A 111 -4.62 -63.39 -38.80
N ALA A 112 -5.29 -63.40 -39.96
CA ALA A 112 -5.80 -62.19 -40.59
C ALA A 112 -6.92 -61.53 -39.77
N GLU A 113 -7.81 -62.31 -39.15
CA GLU A 113 -8.83 -61.80 -38.23
C GLU A 113 -8.21 -61.21 -36.96
N MET A 114 -7.27 -61.90 -36.33
CA MET A 114 -6.55 -61.38 -35.15
C MET A 114 -5.82 -60.07 -35.43
N VAL A 115 -5.15 -59.95 -36.58
CA VAL A 115 -4.51 -58.68 -36.99
C VAL A 115 -5.55 -57.60 -37.25
N SER A 116 -6.64 -57.89 -37.96
CA SER A 116 -7.72 -56.93 -38.22
C SER A 116 -8.35 -56.39 -36.94
N VAL A 117 -8.61 -57.26 -35.95
CA VAL A 117 -9.14 -56.87 -34.63
C VAL A 117 -8.12 -56.02 -33.86
N ALA A 118 -6.84 -56.38 -33.88
CA ALA A 118 -5.78 -55.62 -33.22
C ALA A 118 -5.58 -54.22 -33.86
N GLU A 119 -5.65 -54.12 -35.19
CA GLU A 119 -5.56 -52.84 -35.91
C GLU A 119 -6.77 -51.94 -35.63
N GLN A 120 -7.98 -52.50 -35.58
CA GLN A 120 -9.20 -51.78 -35.20
C GLN A 120 -9.11 -51.24 -33.76
N GLN A 121 -8.67 -52.06 -32.80
CA GLN A 121 -8.45 -51.63 -31.41
C GLN A 121 -7.37 -50.54 -31.31
N ALA A 122 -6.25 -50.70 -32.04
CA ALA A 122 -5.18 -49.70 -32.09
C ALA A 122 -5.60 -48.40 -32.79
N ALA A 123 -6.54 -48.43 -33.73
CA ALA A 123 -7.14 -47.24 -34.33
C ALA A 123 -8.12 -46.55 -33.36
N GLN A 124 -8.99 -47.31 -32.70
CA GLN A 124 -9.94 -46.79 -31.70
C GLN A 124 -9.21 -46.12 -30.53
N LEU A 125 -8.16 -46.75 -30.00
CA LEU A 125 -7.39 -46.23 -28.87
C LEU A 125 -6.60 -44.97 -29.26
N ARG A 126 -6.06 -44.88 -30.49
CA ARG A 126 -5.45 -43.65 -31.01
C ARG A 126 -6.45 -42.51 -31.11
N GLY A 127 -7.64 -42.75 -31.71
CA GLY A 127 -8.69 -41.74 -31.78
C GLY A 127 -9.17 -41.24 -30.41
N GLN A 128 -9.20 -42.12 -29.41
CA GLN A 128 -9.48 -41.74 -28.01
C GLN A 128 -8.37 -40.84 -27.42
N TYR A 129 -7.10 -41.17 -27.64
CA TYR A 129 -6.00 -40.31 -27.18
C TYR A 129 -5.92 -38.97 -27.93
N GLU A 130 -6.17 -38.96 -29.24
CA GLU A 130 -6.24 -37.74 -30.06
C GLU A 130 -7.37 -36.81 -29.58
N SER A 131 -8.56 -37.38 -29.29
CA SER A 131 -9.68 -36.63 -28.69
C SER A 131 -9.34 -36.08 -27.29
N LEU A 132 -8.68 -36.89 -26.45
CA LEU A 132 -8.29 -36.47 -25.10
C LEU A 132 -7.21 -35.38 -25.11
N LEU A 133 -6.27 -35.44 -26.06
CA LEU A 133 -5.25 -34.40 -26.26
C LEU A 133 -5.88 -33.09 -26.72
N ALA A 134 -6.80 -33.12 -27.69
CA ALA A 134 -7.54 -31.95 -28.13
C ALA A 134 -8.35 -31.33 -26.96
N GLU A 135 -9.08 -32.16 -26.19
CA GLU A 135 -9.80 -31.70 -25.00
C GLU A 135 -8.88 -31.05 -23.95
N LEU A 136 -7.64 -31.51 -23.81
CA LEU A 136 -6.66 -30.94 -22.87
C LEU A 136 -6.06 -29.63 -23.40
N GLU A 137 -5.88 -29.48 -24.71
CA GLU A 137 -5.43 -28.25 -25.35
C GLU A 137 -6.51 -27.16 -25.33
N ASP A 138 -7.78 -27.53 -25.58
CA ASP A 138 -8.94 -26.66 -25.39
C ASP A 138 -9.05 -26.17 -23.94
N LYS A 139 -9.00 -27.09 -22.96
CA LYS A 139 -9.06 -26.73 -21.53
C LYS A 139 -7.87 -25.86 -21.10
N ARG A 140 -6.67 -26.13 -21.62
CA ARG A 140 -5.48 -25.32 -21.35
C ARG A 140 -5.63 -23.91 -21.92
N SER A 141 -6.02 -23.77 -23.19
CA SER A 141 -6.17 -22.45 -23.82
C SER A 141 -7.27 -21.61 -23.16
N ALA A 142 -8.38 -22.24 -22.76
CA ALA A 142 -9.42 -21.57 -21.97
C ALA A 142 -8.88 -21.06 -20.62
N LEU A 143 -8.12 -21.87 -19.88
CA LEU A 143 -7.51 -21.48 -18.61
C LEU A 143 -6.45 -20.38 -18.78
N GLU A 144 -5.65 -20.41 -19.84
CA GLU A 144 -4.67 -19.35 -20.16
C GLU A 144 -5.40 -18.02 -20.46
N ILE A 145 -6.49 -18.06 -21.23
CA ILE A 145 -7.34 -16.88 -21.52
C ILE A 145 -8.01 -16.35 -20.25
N GLU A 146 -8.58 -17.20 -19.39
CA GLU A 146 -9.19 -16.78 -18.12
C GLU A 146 -8.15 -16.20 -17.15
N HIS A 147 -6.96 -16.79 -17.10
CA HIS A 147 -5.84 -16.28 -16.30
C HIS A 147 -5.41 -14.89 -16.76
N ASP A 148 -5.14 -14.71 -18.06
CA ASP A 148 -4.72 -13.41 -18.61
C ASP A 148 -5.80 -12.34 -18.43
N GLN A 149 -7.08 -12.67 -18.63
CA GLN A 149 -8.18 -11.75 -18.32
C GLN A 149 -8.24 -11.37 -16.84
N THR A 150 -8.04 -12.34 -15.94
CA THR A 150 -8.10 -12.10 -14.49
C THR A 150 -6.91 -11.25 -14.04
N MET A 151 -5.71 -11.55 -14.53
CA MET A 151 -4.50 -10.76 -14.28
C MET A 151 -4.59 -9.35 -14.88
N ALA A 152 -5.18 -9.18 -16.06
CA ALA A 152 -5.42 -7.86 -16.65
C ALA A 152 -6.42 -7.03 -15.81
N LYS A 153 -7.51 -7.64 -15.34
CA LYS A 153 -8.48 -7.00 -14.43
C LYS A 153 -7.80 -6.59 -13.12
N ALA A 154 -7.12 -7.51 -12.46
CA ALA A 154 -6.42 -7.27 -11.19
C ALA A 154 -5.34 -6.18 -11.31
N ARG A 155 -4.54 -6.18 -12.38
CA ARG A 155 -3.55 -5.10 -12.66
C ARG A 155 -4.23 -3.74 -12.86
N THR A 156 -5.36 -3.71 -13.57
CA THR A 156 -6.13 -2.47 -13.81
C THR A 156 -6.74 -1.93 -12.52
N GLU A 157 -7.24 -2.81 -11.66
CA GLU A 157 -7.84 -2.45 -10.37
C GLU A 157 -6.77 -1.99 -9.36
N ALA A 158 -5.65 -2.71 -9.25
CA ALA A 158 -4.51 -2.29 -8.45
C ALA A 158 -3.95 -0.92 -8.90
N ALA A 159 -3.86 -0.67 -10.22
CA ALA A 159 -3.45 0.62 -10.74
C ALA A 159 -4.40 1.76 -10.31
N ARG A 160 -5.72 1.55 -10.39
CA ARG A 160 -6.72 2.53 -9.92
C ARG A 160 -6.64 2.78 -8.41
N ILE A 161 -6.42 1.74 -7.61
CA ILE A 161 -6.28 1.86 -6.15
C ILE A 161 -5.03 2.69 -5.82
N VAL A 162 -3.90 2.42 -6.49
CA VAL A 162 -2.66 3.19 -6.33
C VAL A 162 -2.84 4.65 -6.78
N GLU A 163 -3.48 4.90 -7.93
CA GLU A 163 -3.76 6.24 -8.44
C GLU A 163 -4.66 7.04 -7.50
N ALA A 164 -5.73 6.44 -6.99
CA ALA A 164 -6.63 7.06 -6.01
C ALA A 164 -5.92 7.36 -4.68
N ALA A 165 -5.12 6.42 -4.16
CA ALA A 165 -4.35 6.61 -2.93
C ALA A 165 -3.27 7.69 -3.07
N GLN A 166 -2.63 7.79 -4.25
CA GLN A 166 -1.69 8.89 -4.54
C GLN A 166 -2.40 10.24 -4.62
N SER A 167 -3.57 10.30 -5.28
CA SER A 167 -4.38 11.52 -5.38
C SER A 167 -4.84 12.05 -4.02
N GLU A 168 -5.40 11.19 -3.16
CA GLU A 168 -5.80 11.60 -1.81
C GLU A 168 -4.59 11.91 -0.89
N ARG A 169 -3.46 11.20 -1.03
CA ARG A 169 -2.20 11.58 -0.35
C ARG A 169 -1.75 12.99 -0.73
N ASP A 170 -1.71 13.29 -2.02
CA ASP A 170 -1.19 14.57 -2.53
C ASP A 170 -2.15 15.72 -2.22
N ARG A 171 -3.45 15.45 -2.21
CA ARG A 171 -4.47 16.36 -1.66
C ARG A 171 -4.27 16.61 -0.17
N LEU A 172 -4.12 15.57 0.65
CA LEU A 172 -3.92 15.71 2.10
C LEU A 172 -2.61 16.44 2.43
N ALA A 173 -1.56 16.23 1.65
CA ALA A 173 -0.31 16.98 1.74
C ALA A 173 -0.53 18.47 1.43
N ALA A 174 -1.20 18.80 0.32
CA ALA A 174 -1.53 20.19 -0.04
C ALA A 174 -2.44 20.87 1.00
N GLU A 175 -3.43 20.14 1.54
CA GLU A 175 -4.27 20.63 2.64
C GLU A 175 -3.46 20.85 3.94
N ALA A 176 -2.47 20.00 4.24
CA ALA A 176 -1.63 20.13 5.43
C ALA A 176 -0.64 21.30 5.31
N ASP A 177 0.00 21.47 4.15
CA ASP A 177 0.94 22.57 3.92
C ASP A 177 0.21 23.92 3.82
N ALA A 178 -1.01 23.98 3.27
CA ALA A 178 -1.86 25.17 3.35
C ALA A 178 -2.20 25.55 4.81
N LYS A 179 -2.56 24.57 5.65
CA LYS A 179 -2.82 24.78 7.09
C LYS A 179 -1.56 25.23 7.84
N ARG A 180 -0.38 24.69 7.50
CA ARG A 180 0.92 25.14 8.04
C ARG A 180 1.25 26.58 7.65
N GLY A 181 1.01 26.96 6.39
CA GLY A 181 1.17 28.33 5.91
C GLY A 181 0.30 29.32 6.69
N GLN A 182 -0.99 29.03 6.81
CA GLN A 182 -1.94 29.85 7.58
C GLN A 182 -1.51 30.02 9.05
N ILE A 183 -1.14 28.92 9.72
CA ILE A 183 -0.66 28.97 11.12
C ILE A 183 0.61 29.80 11.26
N GLN A 184 1.53 29.74 10.28
CA GLN A 184 2.75 30.56 10.27
C GLN A 184 2.44 32.05 10.05
N GLU A 185 1.55 32.37 9.10
CA GLU A 185 1.10 33.75 8.82
C GLU A 185 0.40 34.37 10.04
N ASP A 186 -0.53 33.65 10.68
CA ASP A 186 -1.21 34.08 11.91
C ASP A 186 -0.22 34.27 13.08
N PHE A 187 0.75 33.36 13.22
CA PHE A 187 1.79 33.45 14.25
C PHE A 187 2.70 34.66 14.04
N ASP A 188 3.19 34.88 12.83
CA ASP A 188 4.05 36.02 12.51
C ASP A 188 3.30 37.35 12.64
N LEU A 189 2.01 37.39 12.26
CA LEU A 189 1.15 38.54 12.51
C LEU A 189 1.01 38.81 14.02
N ALA A 190 0.60 37.82 14.80
CA ALA A 190 0.41 37.96 16.25
C ALA A 190 1.72 38.32 16.99
N MET A 191 2.85 37.77 16.56
CA MET A 191 4.17 38.10 17.10
C MET A 191 4.68 39.47 16.66
N SER A 192 4.33 39.93 15.45
CA SER A 192 4.61 41.30 15.01
C SER A 192 3.78 42.32 15.80
N GLU A 193 2.49 42.08 16.02
CA GLU A 193 1.63 42.90 16.87
C GLU A 193 2.15 42.94 18.31
N ARG A 194 2.49 41.78 18.89
CA ARG A 194 3.04 41.70 20.25
C ARG A 194 4.34 42.50 20.35
N ARG A 195 5.23 42.38 19.36
CA ARG A 195 6.48 43.15 19.30
C ARG A 195 6.20 44.66 19.21
N GLN A 196 5.27 45.10 18.37
CA GLN A 196 4.86 46.51 18.27
C GLN A 196 4.28 47.02 19.60
N LYS A 197 3.38 46.26 20.23
CA LYS A 197 2.76 46.61 21.52
C LYS A 197 3.81 46.73 22.64
N THR A 198 4.78 45.80 22.70
CA THR A 198 5.90 45.88 23.65
C THR A 198 6.82 47.06 23.36
N LEU A 199 7.19 47.32 22.10
CA LEU A 199 8.02 48.48 21.73
C LEU A 199 7.32 49.81 22.04
N ALA A 200 6.01 49.91 21.80
CA ALA A 200 5.22 51.08 22.18
C ALA A 200 5.21 51.31 23.71
N ALA A 201 5.02 50.25 24.50
CA ALA A 201 5.06 50.32 25.95
C ALA A 201 6.44 50.73 26.50
N VAL A 202 7.54 50.22 25.90
CA VAL A 202 8.91 50.63 26.25
C VAL A 202 9.15 52.11 25.88
N ASN A 203 8.73 52.54 24.69
CA ASN A 203 8.85 53.94 24.26
C ASN A 203 8.05 54.90 25.17
N GLU A 204 6.86 54.51 25.61
CA GLU A 204 6.04 55.31 26.54
C GLU A 204 6.65 55.36 27.95
N LEU A 205 7.19 54.25 28.45
CA LEU A 205 7.92 54.21 29.71
C LEU A 205 9.20 55.07 29.65
N GLU A 206 9.92 55.04 28.54
CA GLU A 206 11.05 55.94 28.30
C GLU A 206 10.62 57.40 28.19
N ALA A 207 9.53 57.72 27.49
CA ALA A 207 9.04 59.08 27.30
C ALA A 207 8.56 59.70 28.63
N SER A 208 7.76 58.97 29.40
CA SER A 208 7.29 59.36 30.73
C SER A 208 8.45 59.51 31.71
N SER A 209 9.38 58.54 31.78
CA SER A 209 10.59 58.62 32.62
C SER A 209 11.45 59.83 32.27
N LYS A 210 11.70 60.09 30.97
CA LYS A 210 12.44 61.29 30.50
C LYS A 210 11.69 62.59 30.82
N ALA A 211 10.36 62.60 30.78
CA ALA A 211 9.54 63.75 31.13
C ALA A 211 9.57 64.04 32.64
N GLU A 212 9.48 63.01 33.50
CA GLU A 212 9.65 63.19 34.94
C GLU A 212 11.06 63.62 35.33
N ALA A 213 12.09 63.02 34.70
CA ALA A 213 13.48 63.39 34.94
C ALA A 213 13.73 64.87 34.59
N ARG A 214 13.16 65.36 33.49
CA ARG A 214 13.17 66.80 33.14
C ARG A 214 12.46 67.65 34.20
N ARG A 215 11.23 67.31 34.59
CA ARG A 215 10.50 68.03 35.67
C ARG A 215 11.32 68.11 36.96
N ARG A 216 11.90 67.00 37.42
CA ARG A 216 12.76 66.97 38.61
C ARG A 216 14.01 67.85 38.47
N LEU A 217 14.61 67.92 37.27
CA LEU A 217 15.73 68.83 37.00
C LEU A 217 15.29 70.30 36.94
N ASP A 218 14.15 70.61 36.33
CA ASP A 218 13.59 71.96 36.24
C ASP A 218 13.21 72.48 37.64
N ASP A 219 12.48 71.67 38.44
CA ASP A 219 12.12 71.97 39.84
C ASP A 219 13.35 72.18 40.72
N ALA A 220 14.36 71.30 40.63
CA ALA A 220 15.61 71.43 41.37
C ALA A 220 16.43 72.66 40.92
N THR A 221 16.40 73.00 39.64
CA THR A 221 17.05 74.20 39.09
C THR A 221 16.36 75.47 39.60
N HIS A 222 15.03 75.50 39.60
CA HIS A 222 14.26 76.61 40.16
C HIS A 222 14.44 76.73 41.68
N GLU A 223 14.56 75.62 42.42
CA GLU A 223 14.88 75.69 43.85
C GLU A 223 16.31 76.17 44.10
N ALA A 224 17.30 75.68 43.35
CA ALA A 224 18.67 76.17 43.41
C ALA A 224 18.75 77.68 43.11
N GLN A 225 18.05 78.15 42.07
CA GLN A 225 17.91 79.58 41.74
C GLN A 225 17.28 80.37 42.90
N ARG A 226 16.18 79.90 43.49
CA ARG A 226 15.55 80.56 44.66
C ARG A 226 16.49 80.63 45.87
N ARG A 227 17.22 79.54 46.17
CA ARG A 227 18.21 79.48 47.26
C ARG A 227 19.39 80.41 47.00
N LEU A 228 19.92 80.45 45.78
CA LEU A 228 20.99 81.36 45.37
C LEU A 228 20.56 82.83 45.45
N GLN A 229 19.35 83.16 44.98
CA GLN A 229 18.81 84.52 45.08
C GLN A 229 18.64 84.92 46.54
N ALA A 230 17.99 84.09 47.37
CA ALA A 230 17.81 84.37 48.79
C ALA A 230 19.15 84.53 49.56
N ALA A 231 20.18 83.75 49.20
CA ALA A 231 21.53 83.90 49.75
C ALA A 231 22.22 85.19 49.26
N THR A 232 21.99 85.58 48.00
CA THR A 232 22.50 86.84 47.42
C THR A 232 21.85 88.04 48.09
N ASP A 233 20.52 88.09 48.15
CA ASP A 233 19.72 89.04 48.91
C ASP A 233 20.21 89.18 50.36
N GLN A 234 20.45 88.06 51.06
CA GLN A 234 20.93 88.09 52.44
C GLN A 234 22.36 88.63 52.53
N SER A 235 23.23 88.30 51.56
CA SER A 235 24.59 88.82 51.46
C SER A 235 24.59 90.33 51.21
N GLU A 236 23.78 90.81 50.26
CA GLU A 236 23.62 92.23 49.96
C GLU A 236 23.08 93.01 51.16
N ARG A 237 22.08 92.48 51.87
CA ARG A 237 21.57 93.08 53.13
C ARG A 237 22.65 93.13 54.21
N LYS A 238 23.45 92.07 54.39
CA LYS A 238 24.60 92.05 55.31
C LYS A 238 25.67 93.07 54.91
N ILE A 239 25.96 93.21 53.61
CA ILE A 239 26.92 94.19 53.07
C ILE A 239 26.41 95.62 53.23
N ALA A 240 25.11 95.87 53.04
CA ALA A 240 24.48 97.17 53.26
C ALA A 240 24.54 97.56 54.74
N HIS A 241 24.11 96.68 55.65
CA HIS A 241 24.20 96.88 57.10
C HIS A 241 25.65 97.05 57.58
N ALA A 242 26.61 96.32 57.00
CA ALA A 242 28.03 96.51 57.31
C ALA A 242 28.59 97.85 56.80
N LYS A 243 28.09 98.37 55.67
CA LYS A 243 28.42 99.73 55.19
C LYS A 243 27.79 100.82 56.06
N GLU A 244 26.55 100.61 56.50
CA GLU A 244 25.84 101.49 57.42
C GLU A 244 26.59 101.58 58.77
N LEU A 245 26.88 100.44 59.40
CA LEU A 245 27.74 100.38 60.59
C LEU A 245 29.13 101.00 60.36
N ALA A 246 29.73 100.83 59.18
CA ALA A 246 31.03 101.43 58.89
C ALA A 246 30.96 102.97 58.79
N GLU A 247 29.88 103.53 58.26
CA GLU A 247 29.65 104.98 58.25
C GLU A 247 29.18 105.51 59.62
N GLU A 248 28.41 104.75 60.41
CA GLU A 248 28.16 105.08 61.82
C GLU A 248 29.46 105.13 62.61
N LEU A 249 30.34 104.13 62.48
CA LEU A 249 31.67 104.11 63.08
C LEU A 249 32.57 105.23 62.54
N ARG A 250 32.41 105.63 61.26
CA ARG A 250 33.11 106.79 60.69
C ARG A 250 32.64 108.10 61.31
N VAL A 251 31.32 108.28 61.49
CA VAL A 251 30.71 109.46 62.12
C VAL A 251 31.04 109.52 63.61
N LEU A 252 31.00 108.40 64.32
CA LEU A 252 31.43 108.27 65.71
C LEU A 252 32.93 108.57 65.85
N ARG A 253 33.78 108.01 64.99
CA ARG A 253 35.22 108.35 64.95
C ARG A 253 35.44 109.81 64.63
N GLY A 254 34.67 110.40 63.71
CA GLY A 254 34.70 111.83 63.41
C GLY A 254 34.32 112.70 64.62
N ARG A 255 33.28 112.31 65.37
CA ARG A 255 32.85 112.95 66.61
C ARG A 255 33.90 112.80 67.72
N ILE A 256 34.50 111.63 67.89
CA ILE A 256 35.56 111.38 68.86
C ILE A 256 36.83 112.16 68.49
N LEU A 257 37.20 112.24 67.20
CA LEU A 257 38.32 113.07 66.74
C LEU A 257 38.05 114.57 66.94
N ALA A 258 36.81 115.03 66.74
CA ALA A 258 36.40 116.40 67.05
C ALA A 258 36.40 116.68 68.56
N GLN A 259 35.99 115.72 69.40
CA GLN A 259 36.08 115.81 70.85
C GLN A 259 37.54 115.82 71.32
N LEU A 260 38.42 115.00 70.74
CA LEU A 260 39.86 115.01 71.04
C LEU A 260 40.55 116.29 70.54
N LEU A 261 40.11 116.88 69.43
CA LEU A 261 40.54 118.22 69.01
C LEU A 261 40.04 119.32 69.96
N GLY A 262 38.80 119.22 70.45
CA GLY A 262 38.26 120.12 71.47
C GLY A 262 39.02 120.02 72.79
N ILE A 263 39.26 118.81 73.29
CA ILE A 263 40.06 118.53 74.48
C ILE A 263 41.52 118.98 74.28
N ARG A 264 42.09 118.81 73.08
CA ARG A 264 43.42 119.34 72.76
C ARG A 264 43.44 120.88 72.78
N GLY A 265 42.45 121.55 72.19
CA GLY A 265 42.32 123.01 72.27
C GLY A 265 42.11 123.51 73.71
N GLN A 266 41.42 122.74 74.54
CA GLN A 266 41.30 123.00 75.98
C GLN A 266 42.64 122.80 76.70
N LEU A 267 43.41 121.75 76.38
CA LEU A 267 44.75 121.51 76.92
C LEU A 267 45.78 122.55 76.46
N ASP A 268 45.74 122.99 75.20
CA ASP A 268 46.57 124.08 74.67
C ASP A 268 46.23 125.44 75.35
N SER A 269 45.07 125.55 76.03
CA SER A 269 44.71 126.72 76.86
C SER A 269 45.19 126.62 78.33
N VAL A 270 45.58 125.43 78.82
CA VAL A 270 46.04 125.22 80.21
C VAL A 270 47.29 126.03 80.58
N PRO A 271 48.31 126.21 79.71
CA PRO A 271 49.47 127.07 80.00
C PRO A 271 49.10 128.53 80.32
N ALA A 272 47.96 129.03 79.85
CA ALA A 272 47.51 130.40 80.13
C ALA A 272 46.74 130.53 81.47
N MET A 273 46.18 129.44 81.98
CA MET A 273 45.34 129.43 83.20
C MET A 273 46.04 128.87 84.45
N LEU A 274 47.21 128.24 84.32
CA LEU A 274 48.03 127.80 85.46
C LEU A 274 49.00 128.87 86.00
N ALA A 275 49.00 130.07 85.44
CA ALA A 275 49.77 131.20 85.96
C ALA A 275 49.09 131.93 87.13
N SER A 276 47.84 131.61 87.46
CA SER A 276 46.98 132.43 88.33
C SER A 276 46.19 131.66 89.41
N VAL A 277 46.76 130.59 89.97
CA VAL A 277 46.67 130.22 91.40
C VAL A 277 47.72 129.15 91.70
N ASN A 278 48.44 129.30 92.81
CA ASN A 278 49.48 128.41 93.31
C ASN A 278 49.45 128.44 94.85
N ARG A 279 49.87 127.35 95.52
CA ARG A 279 49.50 126.90 96.88
C ARG A 279 48.09 126.29 96.90
N GLU A 280 47.77 125.22 97.63
CA GLU A 280 48.45 124.51 98.75
C GLU A 280 48.56 123.00 98.40
N SER A 281 49.71 122.30 98.53
CA SER A 281 50.23 121.56 99.71
C SER A 281 49.18 120.70 100.45
N GLU A 282 49.38 119.43 100.83
CA GLU A 282 50.50 118.43 100.75
C GLU A 282 49.90 117.02 101.11
N LEU A 283 50.53 115.82 101.12
CA LEU A 283 51.92 115.31 101.02
C LEU A 283 51.90 113.78 100.63
N LEU A 284 53.08 113.14 100.53
CA LEU A 284 53.41 111.70 100.76
C LEU A 284 52.90 110.54 99.87
N ASP A 285 53.87 109.96 99.14
CA ASP A 285 54.33 108.55 99.15
C ASP A 285 53.51 107.33 98.65
N ALA A 286 54.16 106.66 97.67
CA ALA A 286 54.46 105.21 97.66
C ALA A 286 53.34 104.22 97.22
N PRO A 287 53.69 102.98 96.78
CA PRO A 287 53.02 102.39 95.60
C PRO A 287 52.54 100.93 95.73
N THR A 288 52.09 100.39 94.59
CA THR A 288 52.01 98.94 94.20
C THR A 288 50.63 98.27 94.29
N GLU A 289 50.52 97.20 93.50
CA GLU A 289 49.41 96.24 93.27
C GLU A 289 48.91 95.56 94.58
N PRO A 290 47.70 94.95 94.65
CA PRO A 290 47.42 93.64 94.00
C PRO A 290 45.95 93.41 93.51
N PRO A 291 45.61 92.23 92.93
CA PRO A 291 44.27 91.88 92.41
C PRO A 291 43.46 90.90 93.31
N VAL A 292 42.48 90.18 92.72
CA VAL A 292 41.59 89.10 93.26
C VAL A 292 40.49 89.49 94.29
N ALA A 293 39.37 88.77 94.47
CA ALA A 293 38.48 87.99 93.57
C ALA A 293 37.16 87.55 94.31
N ALA A 294 36.19 87.05 93.54
CA ALA A 294 35.21 85.98 93.88
C ALA A 294 33.95 86.21 94.78
N THR A 295 32.87 85.50 94.39
CA THR A 295 31.77 84.89 95.22
C THR A 295 30.73 85.79 95.95
N SER A 296 29.45 85.39 96.17
CA SER A 296 28.66 84.20 95.75
C SER A 296 27.14 84.26 96.11
N LYS A 297 26.31 83.48 95.39
CA LYS A 297 25.05 82.79 95.83
C LYS A 297 23.79 83.66 96.15
N ASP A 298 22.56 83.12 96.28
CA ASP A 298 21.97 81.75 96.43
C ASP A 298 20.97 81.38 95.27
N ALA A 299 20.77 80.10 94.84
CA ALA A 299 19.85 79.01 95.30
C ALA A 299 18.32 79.29 95.09
N GLU A 300 17.37 78.36 94.83
CA GLU A 300 17.19 76.87 94.88
C GLU A 300 16.49 76.35 93.57
N GLN A 301 16.62 75.09 93.08
CA GLN A 301 15.95 73.78 93.39
C GLN A 301 14.45 73.66 92.98
N SER A 302 13.90 72.55 92.42
CA SER A 302 14.35 71.14 92.32
C SER A 302 13.87 70.36 91.08
N ALA A 303 14.65 69.34 90.70
CA ALA A 303 14.28 67.98 90.22
C ALA A 303 13.37 67.76 89.00
N ASP A 304 13.67 66.86 88.03
CA ASP A 304 14.85 66.00 87.72
C ASP A 304 14.73 65.59 86.20
N ASP A 305 15.34 64.59 85.53
CA ASP A 305 16.01 63.34 85.94
C ASP A 305 16.94 62.72 84.84
N THR A 306 18.01 62.06 85.29
CA THR A 306 18.70 60.80 84.85
C THR A 306 18.52 60.21 83.42
N VAL A 307 19.54 59.75 82.66
CA VAL A 307 21.04 59.90 82.68
C VAL A 307 21.64 59.51 81.30
N GLU A 308 22.98 59.57 81.17
CA GLU A 308 23.79 59.54 79.93
C GLU A 308 24.34 58.10 79.55
N PRO A 309 25.53 57.82 78.93
CA PRO A 309 25.57 57.02 77.68
C PRO A 309 26.52 55.78 77.67
N GLU A 310 27.13 55.48 76.50
CA GLU A 310 28.21 54.51 76.17
C GLU A 310 27.80 53.09 75.70
N ALA A 311 28.78 52.18 75.48
CA ALA A 311 28.81 51.30 74.29
C ALA A 311 29.46 49.90 74.48
N ASP A 312 29.51 49.16 73.36
CA ASP A 312 30.45 48.10 72.95
C ASP A 312 30.20 46.60 73.30
N THR A 313 30.38 45.72 72.30
CA THR A 313 30.64 44.24 72.35
C THR A 313 29.61 43.27 73.00
N ALA A 314 29.54 41.96 72.69
CA ALA A 314 29.94 41.12 71.52
C ALA A 314 29.33 39.69 71.65
N GLU A 315 29.23 38.95 70.52
CA GLU A 315 29.13 37.45 70.39
C GLU A 315 27.90 36.75 71.10
N ASP A 316 27.51 35.48 70.87
CA ASP A 316 28.13 34.30 70.24
C ASP A 316 27.12 33.24 69.70
N ASP A 317 27.66 32.27 68.93
CA ASP A 317 27.29 30.85 68.71
C ASP A 317 26.01 30.38 67.95
N ALA A 318 26.09 29.15 67.44
CA ALA A 318 25.33 28.57 66.32
C ALA A 318 24.57 27.25 66.65
N ARG A 319 23.73 26.79 65.69
CA ARG A 319 23.31 25.40 65.31
C ARG A 319 22.30 25.52 64.15
N THR A 320 22.24 24.77 63.04
CA THR A 320 22.76 23.45 62.58
C THR A 320 21.82 22.25 62.87
N GLU A 321 21.63 21.39 61.85
CA GLU A 321 20.82 20.13 61.78
C GLU A 321 19.28 20.29 61.72
N ALA A 322 18.49 19.39 61.10
CA ALA A 322 18.66 18.44 59.97
C ALA A 322 17.27 17.82 59.60
N ASP A 323 17.09 17.35 58.33
CA ASP A 323 16.04 16.44 57.79
C ASP A 323 14.54 16.78 58.04
N ASP A 324 13.53 16.36 57.25
CA ASP A 324 13.31 15.06 56.59
C ASP A 324 12.28 15.12 55.41
N ALA A 325 12.22 14.04 54.62
CA ALA A 325 11.10 13.50 53.82
C ALA A 325 10.41 14.31 52.66
N ALA A 326 10.78 13.90 51.43
CA ALA A 326 9.89 13.55 50.29
C ALA A 326 9.00 14.64 49.62
N THR A 327 8.58 14.54 48.34
CA THR A 327 8.70 13.46 47.33
C THR A 327 9.02 14.08 45.96
N GLY A 328 9.79 13.39 45.11
CA GLY A 328 10.02 13.81 43.72
C GLY A 328 8.88 13.45 42.76
N ALA A 329 8.73 14.24 41.71
CA ALA A 329 7.85 13.95 40.56
C ALA A 329 8.39 14.68 39.30
N ASP A 330 9.53 14.23 38.81
CA ASP A 330 9.94 14.46 37.42
C ASP A 330 9.52 13.22 36.63
N ASP A 331 8.65 13.39 35.64
CA ASP A 331 8.84 12.70 34.36
C ASP A 331 8.12 13.42 33.23
N ARG A 332 8.59 13.20 32.01
CA ARG A 332 8.23 14.00 30.84
C ARG A 332 8.12 13.15 29.58
N ALA A 333 6.96 13.30 28.95
CA ALA A 333 6.53 12.69 27.70
C ALA A 333 6.22 11.19 27.80
N GLU A 334 4.99 10.86 27.43
CA GLU A 334 4.81 9.79 26.44
C GLU A 334 3.73 10.23 25.46
N SER A 335 3.85 9.73 24.23
CA SER A 335 2.94 10.03 23.13
C SER A 335 2.44 8.72 22.53
N ARG A 336 1.24 8.78 21.93
CA ARG A 336 0.93 8.21 20.60
C ARG A 336 1.99 7.25 20.01
N ASP A 337 1.65 6.03 19.58
CA ASP A 337 0.38 5.54 19.02
C ASP A 337 0.17 4.05 19.32
N GLU A 338 -1.07 3.56 19.22
CA GLU A 338 -1.38 2.12 19.23
C GLU A 338 -2.46 1.80 18.19
N GLU A 339 -2.01 1.51 16.96
CA GLU A 339 -2.82 1.00 15.83
C GLU A 339 -2.27 -0.38 15.42
N ALA A 340 -3.13 -1.27 14.93
CA ALA A 340 -2.86 -2.70 14.85
C ALA A 340 -2.34 -3.18 13.48
N ASP A 341 -1.56 -4.27 13.50
CA ASP A 341 -1.31 -5.18 12.36
C ASP A 341 -0.98 -6.60 12.92
N PRO A 342 -0.94 -7.70 12.14
CA PRO A 342 -1.52 -8.96 12.60
C PRO A 342 -0.55 -10.17 12.53
N SER A 343 -1.14 -11.36 12.72
CA SER A 343 -0.61 -12.71 12.45
C SER A 343 0.68 -12.83 11.62
N ASP A 344 1.75 -13.31 12.27
CA ASP A 344 2.88 -13.96 11.59
C ASP A 344 2.58 -15.47 11.44
N ASP A 345 2.48 -15.95 10.19
CA ASP A 345 2.10 -17.33 9.85
C ASP A 345 3.18 -17.97 8.94
N THR A 346 4.26 -18.41 9.57
CA THR A 346 5.52 -18.80 8.91
C THR A 346 5.50 -20.21 8.30
N VAL A 347 4.77 -20.37 7.20
CA VAL A 347 4.77 -21.60 6.38
C VAL A 347 6.15 -21.82 5.74
N THR A 348 6.95 -22.71 6.34
CA THR A 348 8.27 -23.10 5.84
C THR A 348 8.12 -23.99 4.59
N ILE A 349 8.37 -23.43 3.40
CA ILE A 349 8.42 -24.20 2.14
C ILE A 349 9.85 -24.67 1.89
N GLU A 350 10.15 -25.94 2.19
CA GLU A 350 11.37 -26.58 1.72
C GLU A 350 11.36 -26.73 0.19
N ARG A 351 12.31 -26.09 -0.49
CA ARG A 351 12.67 -26.38 -1.89
C ARG A 351 14.09 -26.93 -1.93
N THR A 352 14.22 -28.25 -1.85
CA THR A 352 15.47 -28.96 -2.12
C THR A 352 15.56 -29.38 -3.59
N ASN A 353 16.75 -29.25 -4.18
CA ASN A 353 16.90 -29.28 -5.64
C ASN A 353 16.95 -30.71 -6.21
N GLY A 354 16.06 -31.01 -7.15
CA GLY A 354 16.15 -32.20 -7.99
C GLY A 354 17.30 -32.09 -8.99
N HIS A 355 18.45 -32.68 -8.67
CA HIS A 355 19.65 -32.67 -9.52
C HIS A 355 19.52 -33.68 -10.68
N THR A 356 19.48 -33.18 -11.91
CA THR A 356 19.42 -34.01 -13.13
C THR A 356 20.83 -34.45 -13.57
N PRO A 357 21.16 -35.75 -13.62
CA PRO A 357 22.40 -36.22 -14.22
C PRO A 357 22.34 -36.15 -15.76
N ALA A 358 23.49 -35.96 -16.39
CA ALA A 358 23.60 -35.73 -17.83
C ALA A 358 23.49 -37.02 -18.68
N LYS A 359 23.10 -36.86 -19.94
CA LYS A 359 23.27 -37.90 -20.98
C LYS A 359 24.76 -38.11 -21.28
N THR A 360 25.17 -39.36 -21.39
CA THR A 360 26.40 -39.76 -22.10
C THR A 360 26.20 -41.13 -22.72
N HIS A 361 26.52 -41.24 -24.02
CA HIS A 361 26.31 -42.39 -24.91
C HIS A 361 24.85 -42.81 -25.14
#